data_AF-A0A2G6PK17-F1
#
_entry.id   AF-A0A2G6PK17-F1
#
_cell.length_a   1.000
_cell.length_b   1.000
_cell.length_c   1.000
_cell.angle_alpha   90.00
_cell.angle_beta   90.00
_cell.angle_gamma   90.00
#
_symmetry.space_group_name_H-M   'P 1'
#
loop_
_entity.id
_entity.type
_entity.pdbx_description
1 polymer ?
#
loop_
_entity_poly.entity_id
_entity_poly.type
_entity_poly.pdbx_seq_one_letter_code
_entity_poly.pdbx_strand_id
1 'polypeptide(L)'
;MKYYFEEHDGIAFYDYSVPDLFILDKEYKILDSLGRLSGEQVREIVENLEKLKRGELDYYDFGAEDSVFVDVGGKDCKNEYYRGKTIISKAFSDYEKEIPFEEIYTLMKDYLAEIDKWEKKTGMKKPGR
;
A
#
# COMPACT_ATOMS: atom_id res chain seq x y z
N MET A 1 10.92 2.32 7.31
CA MET A 1 9.53 2.47 7.82
C MET A 1 9.19 1.39 8.86
N LYS A 2 8.60 1.79 10.00
CA LYS A 2 8.07 0.89 11.05
C LYS A 2 6.54 0.85 11.01
N TYR A 3 5.98 -0.36 11.06
CA TYR A 3 4.54 -0.61 11.01
C TYR A 3 4.15 -1.86 11.80
N TYR A 4 2.85 -2.02 12.06
CA TYR A 4 2.26 -3.24 12.60
C TYR A 4 0.86 -3.46 12.03
N PHE A 5 0.34 -4.68 12.20
CA PHE A 5 -1.01 -5.06 11.80
C PHE A 5 -1.82 -5.43 13.04
N GLU A 6 -3.07 -5.00 13.08
CA GLU A 6 -3.99 -5.32 14.17
C GLU A 6 -5.35 -5.72 13.61
N GLU A 7 -5.92 -6.81 14.14
CA GLU A 7 -7.31 -7.18 13.88
C GLU A 7 -8.18 -6.36 14.84
N HIS A 8 -9.03 -5.48 14.32
CA HIS A 8 -9.95 -4.72 15.15
C HIS A 8 -11.35 -5.28 15.11
N ASP A 9 -11.89 -5.62 16.29
CA ASP A 9 -13.33 -5.84 16.46
C ASP A 9 -14.06 -4.50 16.37
N GLY A 10 -14.92 -4.34 15.37
CA GLY A 10 -15.89 -3.24 15.34
C GLY A 10 -15.36 -1.86 14.93
N ILE A 11 -14.33 -1.73 14.08
CA ILE A 11 -14.06 -0.44 13.43
C ILE A 11 -15.15 -0.12 12.41
N ALA A 12 -16.06 0.75 12.86
CA ALA A 12 -16.97 1.63 12.13
C ALA A 12 -18.03 1.05 11.16
N PHE A 13 -17.89 -0.14 10.54
CA PHE A 13 -18.90 -0.62 9.55
C PHE A 13 -18.98 -2.14 9.35
N TYR A 14 -18.26 -2.98 10.11
CA TYR A 14 -18.30 -4.44 9.95
C TYR A 14 -18.52 -5.15 11.29
N ASP A 15 -19.35 -6.20 11.28
CA ASP A 15 -19.66 -7.04 12.46
C ASP A 15 -18.54 -8.06 12.78
N TYR A 16 -17.37 -7.93 12.16
CA TYR A 16 -16.28 -8.90 12.24
C TYR A 16 -14.91 -8.21 12.22
N SER A 17 -13.90 -8.86 12.79
CA SER A 17 -12.53 -8.35 12.81
C SER A 17 -11.93 -8.30 11.41
N VAL A 18 -11.25 -7.21 11.05
CA VAL A 18 -10.54 -7.05 9.77
C VAL A 18 -9.11 -6.59 10.08
N PRO A 19 -8.07 -7.13 9.42
CA PRO A 19 -6.71 -6.65 9.61
C PRO A 19 -6.59 -5.23 9.05
N ASP A 20 -6.06 -4.34 9.88
CA ASP A 20 -5.74 -2.96 9.53
C ASP A 20 -4.22 -2.73 9.61
N LEU A 21 -3.75 -1.69 8.93
CA LEU A 21 -2.34 -1.32 8.84
C LEU A 21 -2.08 -0.04 9.63
N PHE A 22 -1.09 -0.08 10.53
CA PHE A 22 -0.65 1.08 11.29
C PHE A 22 0.81 1.40 11.07
N ILE A 23 1.08 2.62 10.62
CA ILE A 23 2.42 3.18 10.50
C ILE A 23 2.80 3.88 11.80
N LEU A 24 3.95 3.51 12.37
CA LEU A 24 4.46 4.06 13.63
C LEU A 24 5.27 5.35 13.44
N ASP A 25 5.99 5.43 12.32
CA ASP A 25 6.80 6.59 11.99
C ASP A 25 5.92 7.75 11.53
N LYS A 26 5.89 8.84 12.31
CA LYS A 26 5.03 10.02 12.04
C LYS A 26 5.20 10.58 10.63
N GLU A 27 6.41 10.49 10.08
CA GLU A 27 6.74 10.99 8.76
C GLU A 27 6.10 10.20 7.61
N TYR A 28 5.61 8.98 7.87
CA TYR A 28 4.96 8.11 6.91
C TYR A 28 3.49 7.87 7.25
N LYS A 29 2.95 8.59 8.24
CA LYS A 29 1.62 8.36 8.81
C LYS A 29 0.49 8.48 7.79
N ILE A 30 0.73 9.21 6.70
CA ILE A 30 -0.20 9.32 5.59
C ILE A 30 -0.52 7.97 4.92
N LEU A 31 0.40 7.00 4.99
CA LEU A 31 0.23 5.67 4.42
C LEU A 31 -0.72 4.77 5.24
N ASP A 32 -1.17 5.18 6.43
CA ASP A 32 -2.25 4.48 7.16
C ASP A 32 -3.51 4.31 6.27
N SER A 33 -3.74 5.20 5.30
CA SER A 33 -4.86 5.09 4.35
C SER A 33 -4.83 3.78 3.55
N LEU A 34 -3.65 3.18 3.33
CA LEU A 34 -3.50 1.90 2.65
C LEU A 34 -4.19 0.76 3.43
N GLY A 35 -4.39 0.90 4.74
CA GLY A 35 -5.16 -0.05 5.57
C GLY A 35 -6.60 -0.26 5.09
N ARG A 36 -7.16 0.68 4.33
CA ARG A 36 -8.52 0.62 3.80
C ARG A 36 -8.67 -0.18 2.52
N LEU A 37 -7.56 -0.53 1.88
CA LEU A 37 -7.59 -1.31 0.65
C LEU A 37 -8.23 -2.68 0.87
N SER A 38 -8.98 -3.14 -0.13
CA SER A 38 -9.47 -4.51 -0.19
C SER A 38 -8.33 -5.50 -0.38
N GLY A 39 -8.58 -6.77 -0.04
CA GLY A 39 -7.61 -7.83 -0.30
C GLY A 39 -7.28 -8.02 -1.79
N GLU A 40 -8.20 -7.66 -2.70
CA GLU A 40 -7.95 -7.73 -4.14
C GLU A 40 -7.04 -6.58 -4.60
N GLN A 41 -7.28 -5.36 -4.13
CA GLN A 41 -6.43 -4.21 -4.43
C GLN A 41 -5.01 -4.42 -3.92
N VAL A 42 -4.82 -4.95 -2.71
CA VAL A 42 -3.49 -5.24 -2.17
C VAL A 42 -2.75 -6.28 -3.03
N ARG A 43 -3.44 -7.32 -3.52
CA ARG A 43 -2.85 -8.31 -4.44
C ARG A 43 -2.42 -7.70 -5.76
N GLU A 44 -3.28 -6.88 -6.35
CA GLU A 44 -2.96 -6.15 -7.59
C GLU A 44 -1.72 -5.28 -7.41
N ILE A 45 -1.65 -4.53 -6.31
CA ILE A 45 -0.51 -3.67 -5.99
C ILE A 45 0.76 -4.50 -5.88
N VAL A 46 0.77 -5.58 -5.09
CA VAL A 46 1.94 -6.45 -4.96
C VAL A 46 2.35 -7.03 -6.31
N GLU A 47 1.41 -7.49 -7.13
CA GLU A 47 1.70 -8.02 -8.47
C GLU A 47 2.37 -6.97 -9.38
N ASN A 48 1.88 -5.73 -9.38
CA ASN A 48 2.44 -4.66 -10.19
C ASN A 48 3.80 -4.17 -9.68
N LEU A 49 4.02 -4.15 -8.36
CA LEU A 49 5.34 -3.88 -7.77
C LEU A 49 6.36 -4.96 -8.16
N GLU A 50 5.95 -6.23 -8.22
CA GLU A 50 6.78 -7.33 -8.69
C GLU A 50 7.12 -7.17 -10.19
N LYS A 51 6.16 -6.78 -11.02
CA LYS A 51 6.40 -6.47 -12.45
C LYS A 51 7.39 -5.31 -12.60
N LEU A 52 7.25 -4.24 -11.81
CA LEU A 52 8.21 -3.11 -11.77
C LEU A 52 9.61 -3.58 -11.37
N LYS A 53 9.73 -4.41 -10.33
CA LYS A 53 11.00 -4.98 -9.87
C LYS A 53 11.69 -5.83 -10.94
N ARG A 54 10.91 -6.54 -11.77
CA ARG A 54 11.40 -7.32 -12.92
C ARG A 54 11.66 -6.48 -14.19
N GLY A 55 11.26 -5.21 -14.21
CA GLY A 55 11.37 -4.35 -15.39
C GLY A 55 10.30 -4.62 -16.46
N GLU A 56 9.19 -5.28 -16.09
CA GLU A 56 8.05 -5.55 -16.97
C GLU A 56 7.05 -4.38 -17.01
N LEU A 57 7.16 -3.45 -16.05
CA LEU A 57 6.41 -2.21 -16.00
C LEU A 57 7.38 -1.03 -15.88
N ASP A 58 7.01 0.08 -16.51
CA ASP A 58 7.79 1.32 -16.50
C ASP A 58 7.46 2.22 -15.29
N TYR A 59 6.19 2.20 -14.90
CA TYR A 59 5.61 3.04 -13.86
C TYR A 59 4.34 2.40 -13.35
N TYR A 60 4.08 2.57 -12.05
CA TYR A 60 2.81 2.20 -11.42
C TYR A 60 2.47 3.22 -10.36
N ASP A 61 1.25 3.73 -10.42
CA ASP A 61 0.63 4.51 -9.35
C ASP A 61 -0.48 3.66 -8.75
N PHE A 62 -0.43 3.48 -7.44
CA PHE A 62 -1.56 2.99 -6.70
C PHE A 62 -2.00 4.05 -5.69
N GLY A 63 -3.09 4.71 -6.05
CA GLY A 63 -3.83 5.57 -5.15
C GLY A 63 -4.59 4.77 -4.09
N ALA A 64 -4.67 5.30 -2.88
CA ALA A 64 -5.64 4.89 -1.87
C ALA A 64 -6.88 5.80 -1.94
N GLU A 65 -8.05 5.26 -1.59
CA GLU A 65 -9.20 6.09 -1.25
C GLU A 65 -8.80 7.02 -0.09
N ASP A 66 -9.02 8.34 -0.27
CA ASP A 66 -8.48 9.48 0.53
C ASP A 66 -7.30 10.27 -0.05
N SER A 67 -7.12 10.29 -1.39
CA SER A 67 -6.21 11.25 -2.03
C SER A 67 -4.73 11.02 -1.71
N VAL A 68 -4.30 9.82 -1.33
CA VAL A 68 -2.87 9.49 -1.13
C VAL A 68 -2.41 8.65 -2.30
N PHE A 69 -1.33 9.04 -2.96
CA PHE A 69 -0.76 8.31 -4.10
C PHE A 69 0.63 7.79 -3.77
N VAL A 70 0.94 6.60 -4.27
CA VAL A 70 2.27 6.02 -4.22
C VAL A 70 2.72 5.73 -5.66
N ASP A 71 3.49 6.67 -6.19
CA ASP A 71 4.06 6.63 -7.52
C ASP A 71 5.37 5.83 -7.50
N VAL A 72 5.47 4.78 -8.29
CA VAL A 72 6.68 3.95 -8.40
C VAL A 72 7.16 3.94 -9.84
N GLY A 73 8.25 4.63 -10.11
CA GLY A 73 8.92 4.59 -11.40
C GLY A 73 10.01 3.52 -11.46
N GLY A 74 9.99 2.73 -12.51
CA GLY A 74 11.06 1.79 -12.84
C GLY A 74 12.37 2.51 -13.16
N LYS A 75 13.47 1.75 -13.23
CA LYS A 75 14.81 2.31 -13.53
C LYS A 75 14.86 3.00 -14.89
N ASP A 76 14.07 2.53 -15.84
CA ASP A 76 14.00 3.05 -17.21
C ASP A 76 12.78 3.95 -17.45
N CYS A 77 12.12 4.42 -16.36
CA CYS A 77 10.93 5.27 -16.44
C CYS A 77 11.12 6.41 -17.45
N LYS A 78 10.18 6.53 -18.39
CA LYS A 78 10.21 7.59 -19.39
C LYS A 78 10.10 8.98 -18.76
N ASN A 79 9.33 9.09 -17.69
CA ASN A 79 9.24 10.32 -16.93
C ASN A 79 10.49 10.47 -16.05
N GLU A 80 11.34 11.44 -16.39
CA GLU A 80 12.58 11.72 -15.65
C GLU A 80 12.35 12.04 -14.17
N TYR A 81 11.16 12.59 -13.85
CA TYR A 81 10.80 12.90 -12.48
C TYR A 81 10.73 11.65 -11.60
N TYR A 82 10.07 10.60 -12.09
CA TYR A 82 9.78 9.36 -11.36
C TYR A 82 10.84 8.28 -11.56
N ARG A 83 11.80 8.46 -12.48
CA ARG A 83 12.78 7.43 -12.85
C ARG A 83 13.57 6.91 -11.66
N GLY A 84 13.37 5.62 -11.36
CA GLY A 84 13.99 4.91 -10.25
C GLY A 84 13.55 5.39 -8.87
N LYS A 85 12.44 6.14 -8.77
CA LYS A 85 11.94 6.71 -7.52
C LYS A 85 10.64 6.07 -7.09
N THR A 86 10.41 6.10 -5.78
CA THR A 86 9.10 5.85 -5.18
C THR A 86 8.69 7.09 -4.41
N ILE A 87 7.56 7.67 -4.77
CA ILE A 87 7.11 8.97 -4.27
C ILE A 87 5.74 8.80 -3.63
N ILE A 88 5.60 9.28 -2.40
CA ILE A 88 4.32 9.42 -1.72
C ILE A 88 3.84 10.86 -1.93
N SER A 89 2.62 11.03 -2.39
CA SER A 89 1.99 12.36 -2.52
C SER A 89 0.57 12.37 -1.98
N LYS A 90 0.03 13.58 -1.74
CA LYS A 90 -1.35 13.79 -1.29
C LYS A 90 -2.08 14.79 -2.17
N ALA A 91 -3.24 14.44 -2.71
CA ALA A 91 -4.07 15.38 -3.45
C ALA A 91 -4.45 16.58 -2.58
N PHE A 92 -4.51 17.74 -3.23
CA PHE A 92 -4.83 19.02 -2.59
C PHE A 92 -3.86 19.43 -1.46
N SER A 93 -2.63 18.91 -1.48
CA SER A 93 -1.55 19.27 -0.57
C SER A 93 -0.23 19.36 -1.33
N ASP A 94 0.71 20.12 -0.79
CA ASP A 94 2.12 20.21 -1.21
C ASP A 94 2.98 19.09 -0.60
N TYR A 95 2.38 18.11 0.07
CA TYR A 95 3.10 16.99 0.64
C TYR A 95 3.59 16.05 -0.47
N GLU A 96 4.91 15.92 -0.53
CA GLU A 96 5.58 14.93 -1.35
C GLU A 96 6.79 14.36 -0.62
N LYS A 97 7.02 13.05 -0.76
CA LYS A 97 8.17 12.40 -0.16
C LYS A 97 8.68 11.24 -1.01
N GLU A 98 9.96 11.31 -1.38
CA GLU A 98 10.67 10.16 -1.93
C GLU A 98 11.04 9.17 -0.82
N ILE A 99 10.80 7.89 -1.06
CA ILE A 99 11.14 6.81 -0.16
C ILE A 99 11.77 5.64 -0.93
N PRO A 100 12.52 4.73 -0.27
CA PRO A 100 13.07 3.59 -0.95
C PRO A 100 11.96 2.64 -1.43
N PHE A 101 12.05 2.19 -2.69
CA PHE A 101 11.14 1.19 -3.26
C PHE A 101 10.95 -0.04 -2.36
N GLU A 102 12.05 -0.55 -1.80
CA GLU A 102 12.02 -1.75 -0.96
C GLU A 102 11.20 -1.55 0.33
N GLU A 103 11.03 -0.31 0.83
CA GLU A 103 10.16 -0.07 1.99
C GLU A 103 8.68 -0.23 1.64
N ILE A 104 8.21 0.33 0.52
CA ILE A 104 6.83 0.13 0.04
C ILE A 104 6.59 -1.32 -0.37
N TYR A 105 7.54 -1.90 -1.10
CA TYR A 105 7.42 -3.26 -1.56
C TYR A 105 7.31 -4.25 -0.38
N THR A 106 8.14 -4.08 0.66
CA THR A 106 8.06 -4.91 1.87
C THR A 106 6.75 -4.69 2.62
N LEU A 107 6.33 -3.44 2.80
CA LEU A 107 5.06 -3.09 3.45
C LEU A 107 3.86 -3.80 2.78
N MET A 108 3.74 -3.67 1.46
CA MET A 108 2.61 -4.25 0.72
C MET A 108 2.63 -5.78 0.73
N LYS A 109 3.82 -6.40 0.69
CA LYS A 109 3.96 -7.85 0.80
C LYS A 109 3.60 -8.39 2.17
N ASP A 110 4.06 -7.74 3.23
CA ASP A 110 3.72 -8.12 4.59
C ASP A 110 2.23 -7.97 4.84
N TYR A 111 1.64 -6.89 4.29
CA TYR A 111 0.20 -6.67 4.39
C TYR A 111 -0.59 -7.75 3.66
N LEU A 112 -0.19 -8.12 2.43
CA LEU A 112 -0.79 -9.23 1.71
C LEU A 112 -0.73 -10.53 2.52
N ALA A 113 0.40 -10.82 3.14
CA ALA A 113 0.57 -12.04 3.94
C ALA A 113 -0.39 -12.09 5.15
N GLU A 114 -0.59 -10.96 5.83
CA GLU A 114 -1.55 -10.85 6.93
C GLU A 114 -3.00 -10.94 6.45
N ILE A 115 -3.33 -10.37 5.29
CA ILE A 115 -4.65 -10.54 4.67
C ILE A 115 -4.89 -12.01 4.32
N ASP A 116 -3.95 -12.68 3.65
CA ASP A 116 -4.10 -14.09 3.27
C ASP A 116 -4.26 -14.99 4.49
N LYS A 117 -3.52 -14.72 5.57
CA LYS A 117 -3.64 -15.41 6.86
C LYS A 117 -5.03 -15.20 7.47
N TRP A 118 -5.54 -13.97 7.46
CA TRP A 118 -6.88 -13.66 7.96
C TRP A 118 -7.98 -14.30 7.09
N GLU A 119 -7.92 -14.18 5.76
CA GLU A 119 -8.91 -14.76 4.84
C GLU A 119 -8.95 -16.29 4.97
N LYS A 120 -7.80 -16.94 5.18
CA LYS A 120 -7.72 -18.38 5.44
C LYS A 120 -8.34 -18.76 6.80
N LYS A 121 -8.13 -17.94 7.83
CA LYS A 121 -8.67 -18.14 9.18
C LYS A 121 -10.19 -17.97 9.22
N THR A 122 -10.72 -16.97 8.53
CA THR A 122 -12.14 -16.58 8.61
C THR A 122 -12.99 -17.14 7.47
N GLY A 123 -12.38 -17.52 6.34
CA GLY A 123 -13.09 -17.86 5.10
C GLY A 123 -13.71 -16.65 4.39
N MET A 124 -13.44 -15.44 4.87
CA MET A 124 -13.98 -14.19 4.33
C MET A 124 -12.98 -13.51 3.40
N LYS A 125 -13.44 -12.52 2.63
CA LYS A 125 -12.60 -11.63 1.82
C LYS A 125 -12.46 -10.29 2.51
N LYS A 126 -11.24 -9.73 2.53
CA LYS A 126 -11.05 -8.41 3.16
C LYS A 126 -11.76 -7.35 2.32
N PRO A 127 -12.73 -6.62 2.90
CA PRO A 127 -13.40 -5.55 2.19
C PRO A 127 -12.48 -4.33 2.02
N GLY A 128 -12.74 -3.56 0.97
CA GLY A 128 -12.19 -2.22 0.77
C GLY A 128 -13.18 -1.14 1.23
N ARG A 129 -12.72 0.11 1.34
CA ARG A 129 -13.53 1.27 1.69
C ARG A 129 -13.07 2.53 0.99
#